data_AF-A0A6L6IS06-F1
#
_entry.id   AF-A0A6L6IS06-F1
#
_cell.length_a   1.000
_cell.length_b   1.000
_cell.length_c   1.000
_cell.angle_alpha   90.00
_cell.angle_beta   90.00
_cell.angle_gamma   90.00
#
_symmetry.space_group_name_H-M   'P 1'
#
loop_
_entity.id
_entity.type
_entity.pdbx_description
1 polymer ?
#
loop_
_entity_poly.entity_id
_entity_poly.type
_entity_poly.pdbx_seq_one_letter_code
_entity_poly.pdbx_strand_id
1 'polypeptide(L)'
;YGVREFGMTAIANGIALHGGFLPYTSTFLMFVEYARNAVRMAALMKQRQVMVYTHDSIGLGEDGPTHQPVEQVASLRLTPNMSTWRPCDQVESAIAWKYGVERQDGPTALILSRQNLAQQERSAEQLANVARG
;
A
#
# COMPACT_ATOMS: atom_id res chain seq x y z
N TYR A 1 13.31 2.56 -9.93
CA TYR A 1 13.93 3.69 -9.20
C TYR A 1 15.33 3.39 -8.65
N GLY A 2 15.79 2.13 -8.61
CA GLY A 2 16.96 1.73 -7.82
C GLY A 2 16.62 1.66 -6.32
N VAL A 3 17.61 1.44 -5.46
CA VAL A 3 17.47 1.42 -3.98
C VAL A 3 17.34 2.84 -3.45
N ARG A 4 16.16 3.43 -3.63
CA ARG A 4 15.89 4.87 -3.46
C ARG A 4 14.45 5.11 -3.03
N GLU A 5 14.01 4.50 -1.95
CA GLU A 5 12.59 4.41 -1.56
C GLU A 5 11.99 5.78 -1.28
N PHE A 6 12.75 6.64 -0.58
CA PHE A 6 12.34 8.01 -0.32
C PHE A 6 12.23 8.82 -1.61
N GLY A 7 13.29 8.79 -2.43
CA GLY A 7 13.32 9.48 -3.71
C GLY A 7 12.22 9.01 -4.66
N MET A 8 12.01 7.70 -4.76
CA MET A 8 10.92 7.08 -5.53
C MET A 8 9.57 7.66 -5.13
N THR A 9 9.27 7.70 -3.84
CA THR A 9 7.95 8.11 -3.34
C THR A 9 7.74 9.61 -3.52
N ALA A 10 8.77 10.42 -3.26
CA ALA A 10 8.72 11.87 -3.49
C ALA A 10 8.62 12.24 -4.98
N ILE A 11 9.34 11.53 -5.87
CA ILE A 11 9.24 11.70 -7.32
C ILE A 11 7.82 11.37 -7.77
N ALA A 12 7.25 10.26 -7.30
CA ALA A 12 5.90 9.86 -7.67
C ALA A 12 4.82 10.82 -7.12
N ASN A 13 5.05 11.50 -6.00
CA ASN A 13 4.21 12.64 -5.60
C ASN A 13 4.24 13.74 -6.66
N GLY A 14 5.42 14.06 -7.20
CA GLY A 14 5.57 15.01 -8.30
C GLY A 14 4.87 14.57 -9.58
N ILE A 15 4.93 13.27 -9.92
CA ILE A 15 4.20 12.68 -11.06
C ILE A 15 2.68 12.87 -10.88
N ALA A 16 2.14 12.61 -9.69
CA ALA A 16 0.72 12.81 -9.41
C ALA A 16 0.33 14.29 -9.50
N LEU A 17 1.14 15.18 -8.92
CA LEU A 17 0.92 16.63 -8.94
C LEU A 17 0.95 17.23 -10.35
N HIS A 18 1.81 16.71 -11.21
CA HIS A 18 1.93 17.16 -12.60
C HIS A 18 0.64 16.89 -13.40
N GLY A 19 -0.06 15.79 -13.08
CA GLY A 19 -1.22 15.34 -13.85
C GLY A 19 -0.84 14.60 -15.13
N GLY A 20 -1.83 13.90 -15.72
CA GLY A 20 -1.66 13.05 -16.90
C GLY A 20 -1.27 11.60 -16.60
N PHE A 21 -0.82 11.30 -15.38
CA PHE A 21 -0.41 9.96 -14.95
C PHE A 21 -1.06 9.55 -13.63
N LEU A 22 -1.12 8.24 -13.40
CA LEU A 22 -1.48 7.63 -12.11
C LEU A 22 -0.29 6.80 -11.63
N PRO A 23 0.57 7.33 -10.75
CA PRO A 23 1.78 6.64 -10.36
C PRO A 23 1.48 5.52 -9.35
N TYR A 24 2.21 4.42 -9.50
CA TYR A 24 2.42 3.47 -8.41
C TYR A 24 3.92 3.35 -8.07
N THR A 25 4.22 3.09 -6.81
CA THR A 25 5.57 2.86 -6.29
C THR A 25 5.63 1.53 -5.54
N SER A 26 6.81 0.90 -5.42
CA SER A 26 6.91 -0.40 -4.76
C SER A 26 8.24 -0.63 -4.03
N THR A 27 8.16 -1.23 -2.84
CA THR A 27 9.29 -1.74 -2.04
C THR A 27 8.79 -2.77 -1.00
N PHE A 28 9.66 -3.33 -0.16
CA PHE A 28 9.21 -4.12 1.00
C PHE A 28 8.51 -3.22 2.03
N LEU A 29 7.51 -3.75 2.74
CA LEU A 29 6.79 -2.97 3.74
C LEU A 29 7.72 -2.37 4.79
N MET A 30 8.74 -3.10 5.24
CA MET A 30 9.73 -2.58 6.18
C MET A 30 10.34 -1.25 5.71
N PHE A 31 10.65 -1.15 4.42
CA PHE A 31 11.31 0.02 3.85
C PHE A 31 10.36 1.19 3.56
N VAL A 32 9.08 1.09 3.93
CA VAL A 32 8.23 2.29 4.05
C VAL A 32 8.82 3.30 5.03
N GLU A 33 9.61 2.84 6.01
CA GLU A 33 10.29 3.72 6.96
C GLU A 33 11.32 4.63 6.29
N TYR A 34 12.00 4.15 5.24
CA TYR A 34 12.88 4.98 4.43
C TYR A 34 12.11 6.08 3.69
N ALA A 35 10.86 5.83 3.30
CA ALA A 35 10.03 6.75 2.54
C ALA A 35 8.97 7.50 3.36
N ARG A 36 8.98 7.34 4.69
CA ARG A 36 7.81 7.60 5.55
C ARG A 36 7.24 9.01 5.41
N ASN A 37 8.12 10.00 5.31
CA ASN A 37 7.70 11.38 5.18
C ASN A 37 7.11 11.69 3.78
N ALA A 38 7.64 11.10 2.71
CA ALA A 38 7.04 11.24 1.37
C ALA A 38 5.64 10.62 1.30
N VAL A 39 5.42 9.49 1.97
CA VAL A 39 4.08 8.89 2.13
C VAL A 39 3.13 9.85 2.84
N ARG A 40 3.57 10.43 3.96
CA ARG A 40 2.79 11.44 4.70
C ARG A 40 2.49 12.67 3.82
N MET A 41 3.44 13.10 3.00
CA MET A 41 3.25 14.23 2.08
C MET A 41 2.20 13.91 1.00
N ALA A 42 2.18 12.70 0.43
CA ALA A 42 1.13 12.28 -0.49
C ALA A 42 -0.26 12.38 0.15
N ALA A 43 -0.39 11.92 1.39
CA ALA A 43 -1.63 11.99 2.16
C ALA A 43 -2.04 13.43 2.47
N LEU A 44 -1.11 14.25 2.94
CA LEU A 44 -1.35 15.66 3.25
C LEU A 44 -1.79 16.45 2.01
N MET A 45 -1.14 16.22 0.87
CA MET A 45 -1.43 16.88 -0.40
C MET A 45 -2.63 16.30 -1.14
N LYS A 46 -3.31 15.28 -0.57
CA LYS A 46 -4.45 14.59 -1.18
C LYS A 46 -4.14 14.00 -2.56
N GLN A 47 -2.92 13.51 -2.76
CA GLN A 47 -2.47 13.02 -4.06
C GLN A 47 -2.88 11.56 -4.27
N ARG A 48 -3.46 11.28 -5.45
CA ARG A 48 -3.75 9.91 -5.90
C ARG A 48 -2.45 9.21 -6.31
N GLN A 49 -2.02 8.27 -5.48
CA GLN A 49 -0.84 7.43 -5.69
C GLN A 49 -1.09 6.06 -5.05
N VAL A 50 -0.76 4.98 -5.76
CA VAL A 50 -0.84 3.62 -5.21
C VAL A 50 0.55 3.18 -4.72
N MET A 51 0.67 2.83 -3.45
CA MET A 51 1.93 2.40 -2.83
C MET A 51 1.87 0.90 -2.57
N VAL A 52 2.65 0.13 -3.31
CA VAL A 52 2.68 -1.34 -3.22
C VAL A 52 3.78 -1.75 -2.25
N TYR A 53 3.40 -2.31 -1.12
CA TYR A 53 4.32 -2.79 -0.10
C TYR A 53 4.19 -4.31 0.04
N THR A 54 5.22 -5.05 -0.37
CA THR A 54 5.24 -6.52 -0.30
C THR A 54 6.00 -7.01 0.94
N HIS A 55 6.02 -8.33 1.18
CA HIS A 55 6.73 -8.93 2.33
C HIS A 55 6.25 -8.33 3.65
N ASP A 56 4.95 -8.43 3.87
CA ASP A 56 4.22 -7.67 4.88
C ASP A 56 4.37 -8.12 6.34
N SER A 57 5.07 -9.21 6.60
CA SER A 57 5.08 -9.85 7.93
C SER A 57 6.28 -10.77 8.13
N ILE A 58 6.31 -11.41 9.30
CA ILE A 58 7.21 -12.53 9.61
C ILE A 58 7.16 -13.67 8.59
N GLY A 59 6.07 -13.76 7.78
CA GLY A 59 5.94 -14.74 6.70
C GLY A 59 6.99 -14.63 5.60
N LEU A 60 7.80 -13.56 5.58
CA LEU A 60 8.93 -13.49 4.66
C LEU A 60 10.02 -14.52 4.96
N GLY A 61 10.13 -15.00 6.20
CA GLY A 61 11.10 -16.03 6.58
C GLY A 61 12.49 -15.50 6.89
N GLU A 62 13.49 -16.01 6.17
CA GLU A 62 14.89 -16.06 6.57
C GLU A 62 15.64 -14.72 6.57
N ASP A 63 15.13 -13.67 5.88
CA ASP A 63 15.79 -12.34 5.92
C ASP A 63 15.70 -11.69 7.32
N GLY A 64 14.86 -12.23 8.20
CA GLY A 64 14.93 -11.99 9.64
C GLY A 64 14.39 -10.61 10.09
N PRO A 65 14.67 -10.24 11.35
CA PRO A 65 13.95 -9.17 12.05
C PRO A 65 14.16 -7.77 11.45
N THR A 66 15.24 -7.55 10.70
CA THR A 66 15.49 -6.27 10.02
C THR A 66 14.63 -6.08 8.78
N HIS A 67 13.98 -7.14 8.30
CA HIS A 67 13.11 -7.12 7.12
C HIS A 67 11.65 -7.40 7.47
N GLN A 68 11.39 -8.05 8.61
CA GLN A 68 10.06 -8.51 9.03
C GLN A 68 9.25 -7.38 9.64
N PRO A 69 8.23 -6.86 8.96
CA PRO A 69 7.40 -5.79 9.49
C PRO A 69 6.59 -6.25 10.70
N VAL A 70 6.47 -5.38 11.70
CA VAL A 70 5.67 -5.61 12.91
C VAL A 70 4.70 -4.44 13.12
N GLU A 71 5.19 -3.22 13.13
CA GLU A 71 4.46 -1.99 13.48
C GLU A 71 4.12 -1.10 12.28
N GLN A 72 4.66 -1.39 11.09
CA GLN A 72 4.59 -0.49 9.93
C GLN A 72 3.15 -0.30 9.45
N VAL A 73 2.31 -1.34 9.50
CA VAL A 73 0.87 -1.24 9.17
C VAL A 73 0.13 -0.33 10.17
N ALA A 74 0.44 -0.44 11.48
CA ALA A 74 -0.16 0.43 12.49
C ALA A 74 0.26 1.89 12.26
N SER A 75 1.54 2.13 11.96
CA SER A 75 2.04 3.45 11.60
C SER A 75 1.27 4.04 10.40
N LEU A 76 1.10 3.27 9.33
CA LEU A 76 0.35 3.70 8.13
C LEU A 76 -1.11 4.04 8.45
N ARG A 77 -1.79 3.19 9.24
CA ARG A 77 -3.19 3.43 9.67
C ARG A 77 -3.36 4.68 10.53
N LEU A 78 -2.37 5.04 11.32
CA LEU A 78 -2.39 6.27 12.13
C LEU A 78 -2.10 7.54 11.33
N THR A 79 -1.77 7.42 10.03
CA THR A 79 -1.49 8.58 9.18
C THR A 79 -2.80 9.18 8.65
N PRO A 80 -3.13 10.45 8.95
CA PRO A 80 -4.35 11.06 8.45
C PRO A 80 -4.42 11.05 6.92
N ASN A 81 -5.62 10.80 6.38
CA ASN A 81 -5.90 10.72 4.95
C ASN A 81 -5.17 9.59 4.19
N MET A 82 -4.53 8.66 4.90
CA MET A 82 -3.94 7.46 4.31
C MET A 82 -4.99 6.36 4.20
N SER A 83 -5.14 5.74 3.02
CA SER A 83 -5.87 4.48 2.89
C SER A 83 -4.87 3.32 2.96
N THR A 84 -5.15 2.29 3.77
CA THR A 84 -4.23 1.16 3.98
C THR A 84 -5.01 -0.15 3.89
N TRP A 85 -4.74 -0.94 2.86
CA TRP A 85 -5.40 -2.20 2.57
C TRP A 85 -4.45 -3.37 2.76
N ARG A 86 -4.87 -4.39 3.50
CA ARG A 86 -4.12 -5.66 3.66
C ARG A 86 -5.03 -6.83 3.23
N PRO A 87 -5.16 -7.09 1.92
CA PRO A 87 -6.09 -8.08 1.38
C PRO A 87 -5.71 -9.50 1.81
N CYS A 88 -6.72 -10.34 2.08
CA CYS A 88 -6.50 -11.73 2.49
C CYS A 88 -6.44 -12.74 1.33
N ASP A 89 -6.82 -12.33 0.11
CA ASP A 89 -6.71 -13.14 -1.10
C ASP A 89 -6.71 -12.30 -2.39
N GLN A 90 -6.79 -12.97 -3.54
CA GLN A 90 -6.79 -12.31 -4.86
C GLN A 90 -8.03 -11.44 -5.13
N VAL A 91 -9.18 -11.76 -4.54
CA VAL A 91 -10.43 -10.99 -4.74
C VAL A 91 -10.31 -9.65 -4.01
N GLU A 92 -9.90 -9.68 -2.74
CA GLU A 92 -9.67 -8.45 -1.97
C GLU A 92 -8.52 -7.63 -2.56
N SER A 93 -7.49 -8.29 -3.09
CA SER A 93 -6.38 -7.61 -3.76
C SER A 93 -6.87 -6.82 -4.98
N ALA A 94 -7.74 -7.41 -5.81
CA ALA A 94 -8.32 -6.74 -6.96
C ALA A 94 -9.19 -5.54 -6.56
N ILE A 95 -10.00 -5.69 -5.49
CA ILE A 95 -10.85 -4.61 -4.98
C ILE A 95 -10.01 -3.48 -4.38
N ALA A 96 -8.95 -3.80 -3.63
CA ALA A 96 -8.03 -2.80 -3.07
C ALA A 96 -7.29 -2.01 -4.17
N TRP A 97 -6.89 -2.69 -5.26
CA TRP A 97 -6.34 -2.02 -6.45
C TRP A 97 -7.35 -1.09 -7.11
N LYS A 98 -8.59 -1.56 -7.32
CA LYS A 98 -9.69 -0.74 -7.87
C LYS A 98 -9.93 0.50 -7.01
N TYR A 99 -10.04 0.31 -5.70
CA TYR A 99 -10.17 1.42 -4.74
C TYR A 99 -9.00 2.40 -4.86
N GLY A 100 -7.76 1.90 -4.94
CA GLY A 100 -6.56 2.72 -5.07
C GLY A 100 -6.53 3.60 -6.31
N VAL A 101 -6.98 3.09 -7.46
CA VAL A 101 -7.01 3.87 -8.71
C VAL A 101 -8.21 4.82 -8.81
N GLU A 102 -9.32 4.50 -8.14
CA GLU A 102 -10.52 5.33 -8.10
C GLU A 102 -10.45 6.44 -7.04
N ARG A 103 -9.65 6.26 -5.99
CA ARG A 103 -9.46 7.26 -4.93
C ARG A 103 -8.74 8.50 -5.44
N GLN A 104 -9.42 9.63 -5.56
CA GLN A 104 -8.87 10.86 -6.14
C GLN A 104 -8.26 11.84 -5.13
N ASP A 105 -8.49 11.64 -3.82
CA ASP A 105 -8.22 12.61 -2.76
C ASP A 105 -7.19 12.14 -1.72
N GLY A 106 -6.38 11.15 -2.07
CA GLY A 106 -5.26 10.70 -1.26
C GLY A 106 -4.66 9.37 -1.72
N PRO A 107 -3.56 8.95 -1.07
CA PRO A 107 -2.81 7.76 -1.45
C PRO A 107 -3.41 6.48 -0.87
N THR A 108 -3.13 5.36 -1.53
CA THR A 108 -3.57 4.03 -1.08
C THR A 108 -2.37 3.11 -0.97
N ALA A 109 -2.09 2.60 0.23
CA ALA A 109 -1.09 1.57 0.47
C ALA A 109 -1.72 0.17 0.36
N LEU A 110 -1.09 -0.70 -0.42
CA LEU A 110 -1.42 -2.11 -0.55
C LEU A 110 -0.36 -2.92 0.18
N ILE A 111 -0.78 -3.67 1.19
CA ILE A 111 0.07 -4.47 2.07
C ILE A 111 -0.05 -5.94 1.66
N LEU A 112 0.98 -6.49 1.02
CA LEU A 112 0.91 -7.76 0.30
C LEU A 112 1.88 -8.80 0.87
N SER A 113 1.40 -10.03 0.99
CA SER A 113 2.18 -11.15 1.50
C SER A 113 3.24 -11.63 0.52
N ARG A 114 4.28 -12.30 1.04
CA ARG A 114 5.24 -13.08 0.22
C ARG A 114 4.62 -14.41 -0.21
N GLN A 115 3.97 -15.07 0.75
CA GLN A 115 3.38 -16.39 0.60
C GLN A 115 2.02 -16.34 -0.11
N ASN A 116 1.65 -17.47 -0.73
CA ASN A 116 0.32 -17.68 -1.27
C ASN A 116 -0.73 -17.66 -0.15
N LEU A 117 -1.89 -17.07 -0.45
CA LEU A 117 -3.05 -17.05 0.44
C LEU A 117 -4.20 -17.82 -0.20
N ALA A 118 -4.93 -18.57 0.62
CA ALA A 118 -6.11 -19.31 0.15
C ALA A 118 -7.26 -18.35 -0.12
N GLN A 119 -7.90 -18.49 -1.28
CA GLN A 119 -9.10 -17.74 -1.59
C GLN A 119 -10.26 -18.14 -0.67
N GLN A 120 -10.95 -17.15 -0.13
CA GLN A 120 -12.14 -17.36 0.70
C GLN A 120 -13.40 -17.50 -0.15
N GLU A 121 -14.26 -18.45 0.20
CA GLU A 121 -15.65 -18.46 -0.28
C GLU A 121 -16.42 -17.28 0.32
N ARG A 122 -17.26 -16.63 -0.50
CA ARG A 122 -18.01 -15.43 -0.10
C ARG A 122 -19.43 -15.51 -0.64
N SER A 123 -20.39 -15.12 0.19
CA SER A 123 -21.73 -14.74 -0.29
C SER A 123 -21.66 -13.44 -1.10
N ALA A 124 -22.72 -13.14 -1.86
CA ALA A 124 -22.83 -11.87 -2.59
C ALA A 124 -22.73 -10.65 -1.66
N GLU A 125 -23.30 -10.74 -0.45
CA GLU A 125 -23.22 -9.68 0.55
C GLU A 125 -21.79 -9.51 1.08
N GLN A 126 -21.11 -10.61 1.41
CA GLN A 126 -19.71 -10.55 1.86
C GLN A 126 -18.80 -9.95 0.78
N LEU A 127 -18.99 -10.35 -0.48
CA LEU A 127 -18.26 -9.79 -1.61
C LEU A 127 -18.48 -8.28 -1.76
N ALA A 128 -19.73 -7.82 -1.64
CA ALA A 128 -20.04 -6.39 -1.69
C ALA A 128 -19.42 -5.61 -0.51
N ASN A 129 -19.36 -6.23 0.68
CA ASN A 129 -18.81 -5.60 1.88
C ASN A 129 -17.29 -5.42 1.85
N VAL A 130 -16.55 -6.18 1.02
CA VAL A 130 -15.10 -5.99 0.86
C VAL A 130 -14.74 -4.54 0.47
N ALA A 131 -15.59 -3.87 -0.31
CA ALA A 131 -15.34 -2.51 -0.76
C ALA A 131 -15.30 -1.47 0.39
N ARG A 132 -15.72 -1.84 1.60
CA ARG A 132 -15.69 -0.98 2.79
C ARG A 132 -14.29 -0.85 3.42
N GLY A 133 -13.35 -1.72 3.03
CA GLY A 133 -12.01 -1.80 3.63
C GLY A 133 -11.96 -2.71 4.83
#